data_AF-A0A2V6DS00-F1
#
_entry.id   AF-A0A2V6DS00-F1
#
_cell.length_a   1.000
_cell.length_b   1.000
_cell.length_c   1.000
_cell.angle_alpha   90.00
_cell.angle_beta   90.00
_cell.angle_gamma   90.00
#
_symmetry.space_group_name_H-M   'P 1'
#
loop_
_entity.id
_entity.type
_entity.pdbx_description
1 polymer ?
#
loop_
_entity_poly.entity_id
_entity_poly.type
_entity_poly.pdbx_seq_one_letter_code
_entity_poly.pdbx_strand_id
1 'polypeptide(L)'
;MQRLLLAIVIVLAALLLARDPYVEKADGFFLDWLLRNTQASGEHVPLTVVEIGAAPIVETQPTPNPPVGSSTPQRDAAAVSPLEFALFFQAILDFKPTIVAVEPLLKWRERDRDQEQVFLDQAMRVPKLLLSAELTSTPDPDAPPTEIPGFIHVSGRRGDLPTYTGVQRQPDEDLRLVSLLGYINLPGESATRVPLLFNYRGEVIPAFALQGFLTWARIPMSEVQIQIGSHIALPGGRRIPIDWEGSLMVNPNASKLGRRFSLNELLLLAQQRQQNSPLQSLRDELILARTPTNPLAPPDVFAATIATLQSNHFTRRVSVIFDGAVILLIAVLGSRAVRASRVDLLLGLIAFTAAYCLSAFIIISHYAIWIPGLVPLGTAWLLGILAFAWPRSKHRAEATEIAASPPAP
;
A
#
# COMPACT_ATOMS: atom_id res chain seq x y z
N MET A 1 5.99 -12.59 45.97
CA MET A 1 4.94 -13.25 45.18
C MET A 1 4.10 -12.28 44.34
N GLN A 2 3.53 -11.21 44.89
CA GLN A 2 2.60 -10.33 44.15
C GLN A 2 3.15 -9.68 42.85
N ARG A 3 4.41 -9.23 42.83
CA ARG A 3 5.05 -8.67 41.61
C ARG A 3 5.23 -9.69 40.49
N LEU A 4 5.48 -10.94 40.89
CA LEU A 4 5.68 -12.06 39.98
C LEU A 4 4.34 -12.49 39.36
N LEU A 5 3.27 -12.45 40.16
CA LEU A 5 1.91 -12.70 39.71
C LEU A 5 1.42 -11.62 38.73
N LEU A 6 1.71 -10.35 38.99
CA LEU A 6 1.39 -9.26 38.07
C LEU A 6 2.19 -9.38 36.75
N ALA A 7 3.48 -9.70 36.82
CA ALA A 7 4.30 -9.98 35.63
C ALA A 7 3.77 -11.17 34.81
N ILE A 8 3.32 -12.24 35.47
CA ILE A 8 2.71 -13.40 34.80
C ILE A 8 1.40 -13.01 34.12
N VAL A 9 0.52 -12.25 34.80
CA VAL A 9 -0.73 -11.76 34.21
C VAL A 9 -0.48 -10.87 33.00
N ILE A 10 0.57 -10.04 33.02
CA ILE A 10 0.99 -9.21 31.86
C ILE A 10 1.36 -10.09 30.68
N VAL A 11 2.23 -11.08 30.90
CA VAL A 11 2.67 -11.98 29.83
C VAL A 11 1.49 -12.76 29.26
N LEU A 12 0.58 -13.25 30.11
CA LEU A 12 -0.61 -13.98 29.69
C LEU A 12 -1.61 -13.11 28.92
N ALA A 13 -1.85 -11.87 29.37
CA ALA A 13 -2.72 -10.92 28.67
C ALA A 13 -2.13 -10.52 27.32
N ALA A 14 -0.82 -10.29 27.24
CA ALA A 14 -0.12 -10.01 25.99
C ALA A 14 -0.19 -11.20 25.01
N LEU A 15 -0.06 -12.43 25.53
CA LEU A 15 -0.18 -13.66 24.73
C LEU A 15 -1.60 -13.89 24.22
N LEU A 16 -2.62 -13.57 25.02
CA LEU A 16 -4.02 -13.64 24.61
C LEU A 16 -4.34 -12.58 23.54
N LEU A 17 -3.89 -11.34 23.74
CA LEU A 17 -4.05 -10.26 22.76
C LEU A 17 -3.32 -10.57 21.45
N ALA A 18 -2.10 -11.11 21.51
CA ALA A 18 -1.34 -11.46 20.32
C ALA A 18 -1.96 -12.61 19.50
N ARG A 19 -2.87 -13.39 20.08
CA ARG A 19 -3.56 -14.50 19.42
C ARG A 19 -4.94 -14.12 18.86
N ASP A 20 -5.40 -12.91 19.16
CA ASP A 20 -6.72 -12.46 18.74
C ASP A 20 -6.68 -11.90 17.31
N PRO A 21 -7.47 -12.46 16.36
CA PRO A 21 -7.52 -11.96 14.97
C PRO A 21 -8.03 -10.52 14.85
N TYR A 22 -8.76 -9.99 15.85
CA TYR A 22 -9.18 -8.59 15.85
C TYR A 22 -8.02 -7.63 16.14
N VAL A 23 -7.01 -8.09 16.89
CA VAL A 23 -5.79 -7.31 17.19
C VAL A 23 -4.93 -7.17 15.94
N GLU A 24 -4.80 -8.23 15.14
CA GLU A 24 -4.10 -8.19 13.85
C GLU A 24 -4.74 -7.22 12.86
N LYS A 25 -6.08 -7.16 12.83
CA LYS A 25 -6.82 -6.16 12.03
C LYS A 25 -6.57 -4.73 12.49
N ALA A 26 -6.56 -4.49 13.80
CA ALA A 26 -6.30 -3.17 14.37
C ALA A 26 -4.84 -2.72 14.17
N ASP A 27 -3.88 -3.65 14.25
CA ASP A 27 -2.48 -3.39 13.88
C ASP A 27 -2.36 -3.03 12.39
N GLY A 28 -3.16 -3.66 11.53
CA GLY A 28 -3.30 -3.26 10.13
C GLY A 28 -3.73 -1.81 9.95
N PHE A 29 -4.72 -1.34 10.72
CA PHE A 29 -5.14 0.07 10.68
C PHE A 29 -4.04 1.03 11.14
N PHE A 30 -3.31 0.68 12.22
CA PHE A 30 -2.18 1.48 12.69
C PHE A 30 -1.06 1.54 11.65
N LEU A 31 -0.74 0.42 11.00
CA LEU A 31 0.22 0.36 9.91
C LEU A 31 -0.22 1.22 8.72
N ASP A 32 -1.50 1.13 8.33
CA ASP A 32 -2.04 1.94 7.23
C ASP A 32 -1.94 3.43 7.53
N TRP A 33 -2.24 3.82 8.78
CA TRP A 33 -2.07 5.19 9.24
C TRP A 33 -0.59 5.62 9.21
N LEU A 34 0.34 4.79 9.70
CA LEU A 34 1.76 5.08 9.65
C LEU A 34 2.24 5.28 8.20
N LEU A 35 1.94 4.34 7.31
CA LEU A 35 2.39 4.37 5.91
C LEU A 35 1.88 5.61 5.17
N ARG A 36 0.62 6.00 5.39
CA ARG A 36 0.04 7.22 4.81
C ARG A 36 0.76 8.50 5.27
N ASN A 37 1.23 8.53 6.51
CA ASN A 37 1.88 9.70 7.11
C ASN A 37 3.41 9.69 7.01
N THR A 38 4.03 8.57 6.62
CA THR A 38 5.47 8.45 6.42
C THR A 38 5.86 8.77 4.98
N GLN A 39 6.90 9.58 4.79
CA GLN A 39 7.51 9.74 3.47
C GLN A 39 8.13 8.42 3.03
N ALA A 40 8.05 8.12 1.73
CA ALA A 40 8.78 7.00 1.19
C ALA A 40 10.28 7.32 1.21
N SER A 41 11.06 6.42 1.80
CA SER A 41 12.52 6.51 1.81
C SER A 41 13.07 5.73 0.61
N GLY A 42 14.02 6.32 -0.10
CA GLY A 42 14.64 5.69 -1.27
C GLY A 42 15.20 6.71 -2.26
N GLU A 43 16.10 6.25 -3.11
CA GLU A 43 16.53 7.01 -4.28
C GLU A 43 15.43 7.05 -5.34
N HIS A 44 15.59 7.94 -6.31
CA HIS A 44 14.72 8.06 -7.46
C HIS A 44 14.59 6.72 -8.19
N VAL A 45 13.36 6.27 -8.45
CA VAL A 45 13.11 5.02 -9.17
C VAL A 45 12.88 5.28 -10.66
N PRO A 46 13.22 4.32 -11.54
CA PRO A 46 13.01 4.43 -12.99
C PRO A 46 11.52 4.23 -13.37
N LEU A 47 10.67 5.12 -12.84
CA LEU A 47 9.24 5.20 -13.08
C LEU A 47 8.90 6.64 -13.44
N THR A 48 8.26 6.82 -14.60
CA THR A 48 7.65 8.09 -14.98
C THR A 48 6.14 7.91 -15.05
N VAL A 49 5.40 8.69 -14.29
CA VAL A 49 3.94 8.74 -14.30
C VAL A 49 3.49 9.94 -15.14
N VAL A 50 2.60 9.70 -16.10
CA VAL A 50 2.02 10.75 -16.95
C VAL A 50 0.53 10.82 -16.72
N GLU A 51 0.07 12.00 -16.29
CA GLU A 51 -1.33 12.29 -16.05
C GLU A 51 -1.98 12.83 -17.33
N ILE A 52 -2.97 12.10 -17.84
CA ILE A 52 -3.68 12.36 -19.09
C ILE A 52 -5.14 12.71 -18.78
N GLY A 53 -5.58 13.88 -19.22
CA GLY A 53 -6.93 14.42 -19.00
C GLY A 53 -6.94 15.69 -18.13
N ALA A 54 -8.13 16.25 -17.93
CA ALA A 54 -8.30 17.49 -17.19
C ALA A 54 -8.06 17.28 -15.68
N ALA A 55 -7.21 18.13 -15.08
CA ALA A 55 -7.05 18.16 -13.64
C ALA A 55 -8.42 18.41 -12.97
N PRO A 56 -8.73 17.73 -11.86
CA PRO A 56 -9.97 17.97 -11.12
C PRO A 56 -10.03 19.45 -10.73
N ILE A 57 -11.02 20.15 -11.26
CA ILE A 57 -11.32 21.52 -10.84
C ILE A 57 -11.67 21.45 -9.36
N VAL A 58 -10.84 22.02 -8.50
CA VAL A 58 -11.15 22.22 -7.09
C VAL A 58 -12.31 23.22 -7.07
N GLU A 59 -13.55 22.73 -7.01
CA GLU A 59 -14.75 23.56 -6.82
C GLU A 59 -14.66 24.23 -5.45
N THR A 60 -14.00 25.39 -5.43
CA THR A 60 -14.01 26.31 -4.29
C THR A 60 -15.27 27.17 -4.41
N GLN A 61 -16.43 26.62 -4.06
CA GLN A 61 -17.56 27.33 -3.42
C GLN A 61 -18.84 26.46 -3.44
N PRO A 62 -19.56 26.33 -2.30
CA PRO A 62 -20.83 25.66 -2.26
C PRO A 62 -21.92 26.58 -2.80
N THR A 63 -22.43 26.32 -4.00
CA THR A 63 -23.72 26.88 -4.44
C THR A 63 -24.82 26.19 -3.64
N PRO A 64 -25.63 26.91 -2.85
CA PRO A 64 -26.71 26.29 -2.10
C PRO A 64 -27.89 26.00 -3.04
N ASN A 65 -28.35 24.75 -3.00
CA ASN A 65 -29.56 24.16 -3.60
C ASN A 65 -29.35 23.37 -4.90
N PRO A 66 -29.18 22.03 -4.83
CA PRO A 66 -29.55 21.17 -5.94
C PRO A 66 -31.08 21.03 -6.02
N PRO A 67 -31.71 21.09 -7.21
CA PRO A 67 -33.10 20.70 -7.36
C PRO A 67 -33.26 19.21 -7.05
N VAL A 68 -34.18 18.91 -6.13
CA VAL A 68 -34.59 17.56 -5.75
C VAL A 68 -35.18 16.87 -6.98
N GLY A 69 -34.52 15.80 -7.46
CA GLY A 69 -35.09 14.96 -8.54
C GLY A 69 -34.14 14.40 -9.59
N SER A 70 -32.81 14.38 -9.39
CA SER A 70 -31.90 13.68 -10.31
C SER A 70 -31.16 12.54 -9.62
N SER A 71 -31.70 11.33 -9.73
CA SER A 71 -30.91 10.10 -9.67
C SER A 71 -29.98 10.08 -10.90
N THR A 72 -28.79 10.66 -10.76
CA THR A 72 -27.73 10.54 -11.76
C THR A 72 -26.71 9.50 -11.30
N PRO A 73 -26.40 8.49 -12.13
CA PRO A 73 -25.27 7.61 -11.87
C PRO A 73 -24.00 8.47 -11.88
N GLN A 74 -23.20 8.31 -10.83
CA GLN A 74 -21.75 8.46 -10.79
C GLN A 74 -21.17 9.25 -11.99
N ARG A 75 -21.03 10.57 -11.79
CA ARG A 75 -20.38 11.52 -12.70
C ARG A 75 -19.09 10.88 -13.25
N ASP A 76 -19.11 10.49 -14.52
CA ASP A 76 -17.96 10.03 -15.28
C ASP A 76 -16.80 11.01 -15.02
N ALA A 77 -15.71 10.53 -14.41
CA ALA A 77 -14.43 11.22 -14.48
C ALA A 77 -14.19 11.54 -15.97
N ALA A 78 -13.88 12.81 -16.28
CA ALA A 78 -13.75 13.33 -17.63
C ALA A 78 -13.18 12.28 -18.59
N ALA A 79 -14.04 11.73 -19.47
CA ALA A 79 -13.66 10.67 -20.38
C ALA A 79 -12.55 11.20 -21.30
N VAL A 80 -11.32 10.76 -21.04
CA VAL A 80 -10.13 11.11 -21.83
C VAL A 80 -10.36 10.67 -23.26
N SER A 81 -9.99 11.48 -24.24
CA SER A 81 -10.21 11.18 -25.65
C SER A 81 -9.14 10.23 -26.21
N PRO A 82 -9.44 9.41 -27.24
CA PRO A 82 -8.41 8.61 -27.93
C PRO A 82 -7.27 9.49 -28.45
N LEU A 83 -7.57 10.72 -28.88
CA LEU A 83 -6.61 11.68 -29.38
C LEU A 83 -5.58 12.12 -28.32
N GLU A 84 -6.00 12.32 -27.06
CA GLU A 84 -5.07 12.66 -25.96
C GLU A 84 -4.06 11.53 -25.73
N PHE A 85 -4.49 10.27 -25.82
CA PHE A 85 -3.59 9.14 -25.76
C PHE A 85 -2.69 9.02 -27.00
N ALA A 86 -3.19 9.35 -28.18
CA ALA A 86 -2.38 9.38 -29.40
C ALA A 86 -1.26 10.43 -29.29
N LEU A 87 -1.59 11.62 -28.78
CA LEU A 87 -0.62 12.70 -28.52
C LEU A 87 0.40 12.28 -27.46
N PHE A 88 -0.04 11.63 -26.39
CA PHE A 88 0.83 11.06 -25.38
C PHE A 88 1.84 10.07 -25.99
N PHE A 89 1.37 9.10 -26.78
CA PHE A 89 2.25 8.14 -27.42
C PHE A 89 3.22 8.82 -28.39
N GLN A 90 2.74 9.75 -29.20
CA GLN A 90 3.60 10.51 -30.10
C GLN A 90 4.72 11.24 -29.34
N ALA A 91 4.40 11.84 -28.19
CA ALA A 91 5.38 12.57 -27.38
C ALA A 91 6.47 11.67 -26.79
N ILE A 92 6.11 10.47 -26.33
CA ILE A 92 7.08 9.55 -25.71
C ILE A 92 7.85 8.71 -26.72
N LEU A 93 7.28 8.40 -27.89
CA LEU A 93 7.88 7.50 -28.87
C LEU A 93 9.23 8.01 -29.39
N ASP A 94 9.39 9.32 -29.52
CA ASP A 94 10.65 9.98 -29.88
C ASP A 94 11.79 9.61 -28.90
N PHE A 95 11.44 9.32 -27.64
CA PHE A 95 12.40 8.95 -26.59
C PHE A 95 12.66 7.44 -26.51
N LYS A 96 11.97 6.60 -27.29
CA LYS A 96 12.12 5.13 -27.34
C LYS A 96 11.96 4.46 -25.96
N PRO A 97 10.77 4.52 -25.35
CA PRO A 97 10.52 3.91 -24.05
C PRO A 97 10.63 2.39 -24.11
N THR A 98 11.14 1.76 -23.05
CA THR A 98 11.21 0.29 -22.96
C THR A 98 9.81 -0.33 -22.81
N ILE A 99 8.93 0.30 -22.05
CA ILE A 99 7.56 -0.14 -21.81
C ILE A 99 6.68 1.07 -21.51
N VAL A 100 5.44 1.01 -22.00
CA VAL A 100 4.39 1.96 -21.65
C VAL A 100 3.21 1.18 -21.10
N ALA A 101 2.80 1.51 -19.89
CA ALA A 101 1.68 0.92 -19.19
C ALA A 101 0.54 1.94 -19.11
N VAL A 102 -0.68 1.54 -19.45
CA VAL A 102 -1.88 2.38 -19.40
C VAL A 102 -2.80 1.84 -18.32
N GLU A 103 -2.90 2.59 -17.22
CA GLU A 103 -3.75 2.27 -16.07
C GLU A 103 -5.26 2.32 -16.40
N PRO A 104 -5.81 3.37 -17.04
CA PRO A 104 -7.25 3.45 -17.29
C PRO A 104 -7.71 2.41 -18.30
N LEU A 105 -8.89 1.82 -18.04
CA LEU A 105 -9.53 0.91 -18.97
C LEU A 105 -9.90 1.66 -20.25
N LEU A 106 -9.19 1.37 -21.34
CA LEU A 106 -9.43 1.97 -22.63
C LEU A 106 -10.63 1.28 -23.29
N LYS A 107 -11.78 1.95 -23.23
CA LYS A 107 -12.97 1.58 -23.99
C LYS A 107 -13.60 2.83 -24.55
N TRP A 108 -13.53 2.97 -25.87
CA TRP A 108 -13.99 4.17 -26.55
C TRP A 108 -15.47 4.09 -26.91
N ARG A 109 -16.10 5.24 -27.06
CA ARG A 109 -17.47 5.32 -27.56
C ARG A 109 -17.42 5.17 -29.08
N GLU A 110 -18.43 4.55 -29.69
CA GLU A 110 -18.49 4.35 -31.14
C GLU A 110 -18.33 5.64 -31.96
N ARG A 111 -18.75 6.78 -31.41
CA ARG A 111 -18.61 8.11 -32.03
C ARG A 111 -17.15 8.58 -32.16
N ASP A 112 -16.23 8.02 -31.37
CA ASP A 112 -14.82 8.43 -31.31
C ASP A 112 -13.92 7.46 -32.13
N ARG A 113 -14.52 6.54 -32.90
CA ARG A 113 -13.85 5.48 -33.67
C ARG A 113 -12.88 6.01 -34.73
N ASP A 114 -13.16 7.17 -35.32
CA ASP A 114 -12.25 7.80 -36.29
C ASP A 114 -10.94 8.27 -35.62
N GLN A 115 -11.02 8.68 -34.35
CA GLN A 115 -9.85 9.08 -33.56
C GLN A 115 -9.09 7.86 -33.00
N GLU A 116 -9.81 6.75 -32.78
CA GLU A 116 -9.24 5.49 -32.32
C GLU A 116 -8.22 4.93 -33.32
N GLN A 117 -8.44 5.09 -34.63
CA GLN A 117 -7.46 4.66 -35.65
C GLN A 117 -6.12 5.37 -35.49
N VAL A 118 -6.14 6.69 -35.25
CA VAL A 118 -4.92 7.48 -35.01
C VAL A 118 -4.20 7.01 -33.76
N PHE A 119 -4.95 6.70 -32.71
CA PHE A 119 -4.42 6.13 -31.48
C PHE A 119 -3.78 4.75 -31.72
N LEU A 120 -4.47 3.85 -32.42
CA LEU A 120 -4.00 2.51 -32.74
C LEU A 120 -2.68 2.55 -33.54
N ASP A 121 -2.60 3.45 -34.52
CA ASP A 121 -1.38 3.65 -35.32
C ASP A 121 -0.17 4.06 -34.47
N GLN A 122 -0.38 4.87 -33.42
CA GLN A 122 0.69 5.21 -32.47
C GLN A 122 0.96 4.05 -31.50
N ALA A 123 -0.08 3.36 -31.02
CA ALA A 123 0.05 2.22 -30.12
C ALA A 123 0.90 1.10 -30.73
N MET A 124 0.71 0.80 -32.02
CA MET A 124 1.51 -0.18 -32.76
C MET A 124 3.01 0.14 -32.82
N ARG A 125 3.40 1.40 -32.63
CA ARG A 125 4.81 1.83 -32.64
C ARG A 125 5.46 1.68 -31.27
N VAL A 126 4.68 1.46 -30.22
CA VAL A 126 5.19 1.29 -28.85
C VAL A 126 5.86 -0.09 -28.74
N PRO A 127 7.13 -0.19 -28.32
CA PRO A 127 7.84 -1.47 -28.29
C PRO A 127 7.18 -2.54 -27.42
N LYS A 128 6.69 -2.12 -26.24
CA LYS A 128 5.92 -2.97 -25.32
C LYS A 128 4.82 -2.12 -24.70
N LEU A 129 3.58 -2.43 -25.04
CA LEU A 129 2.40 -1.78 -24.51
C LEU A 129 1.71 -2.70 -23.50
N LEU A 130 1.44 -2.22 -22.30
CA LEU A 130 0.64 -2.91 -21.28
C LEU A 130 -0.67 -2.14 -21.09
N LEU A 131 -1.80 -2.77 -21.36
CA LEU A 131 -3.13 -2.19 -21.18
C LEU A 131 -3.83 -2.83 -19.99
N SER A 132 -4.67 -2.06 -19.31
CA SER A 132 -5.46 -2.58 -18.21
C SER A 132 -6.66 -3.41 -18.68
N ALA A 133 -6.96 -4.45 -17.91
CA ALA A 133 -8.17 -5.26 -18.01
C ALA A 133 -8.70 -5.55 -16.61
N GLU A 134 -9.96 -5.95 -16.53
CA GLU A 134 -10.64 -6.26 -15.27
C GLU A 134 -11.25 -7.65 -15.32
N LEU A 135 -11.01 -8.41 -14.26
CA LEU A 135 -11.54 -9.75 -14.05
C LEU A 135 -12.88 -9.71 -13.30
N THR A 136 -13.69 -10.75 -13.47
CA THR A 136 -14.94 -10.94 -12.72
C THR A 136 -15.07 -12.39 -12.25
N SER A 137 -15.73 -12.58 -11.11
CA SER A 137 -16.11 -13.88 -10.58
C SER A 137 -17.47 -14.36 -11.12
N THR A 138 -18.22 -13.47 -11.79
CA THR A 138 -19.51 -13.74 -12.44
C THR A 138 -19.42 -13.44 -13.93
N PRO A 139 -18.70 -14.28 -14.72
CA PRO A 139 -18.66 -14.16 -16.17
C PRO A 139 -20.06 -14.29 -16.75
N ASP A 140 -20.26 -13.63 -17.89
CA ASP A 140 -21.35 -13.96 -18.80
C ASP A 140 -21.19 -15.43 -19.26
N PRO A 141 -22.18 -16.31 -19.02
CA PRO A 141 -22.10 -17.72 -19.41
C PRO A 141 -21.99 -17.93 -20.92
N ASP A 142 -22.42 -16.95 -21.72
CA ASP A 142 -22.40 -17.03 -23.19
C ASP A 142 -21.09 -16.49 -23.80
N ALA A 143 -20.24 -15.83 -22.99
CA ALA A 143 -18.96 -15.31 -23.45
C ALA A 143 -17.90 -16.44 -23.52
N PRO A 144 -17.12 -16.52 -24.61
CA PRO A 144 -16.12 -17.57 -24.76
C PRO A 144 -15.04 -17.46 -23.67
N PRO A 145 -14.56 -18.60 -23.16
CA PRO A 145 -13.49 -18.65 -22.19
C PRO A 145 -12.22 -17.98 -22.75
N THR A 146 -11.74 -16.92 -22.09
CA THR A 146 -10.45 -16.29 -22.44
C THR A 146 -9.34 -17.02 -21.71
N GLU A 147 -8.38 -17.59 -22.44
CA GLU A 147 -7.19 -18.19 -21.85
C GLU A 147 -6.17 -17.09 -21.52
N ILE A 148 -5.75 -17.04 -20.26
CA ILE A 148 -4.78 -16.07 -19.77
C ILE A 148 -3.57 -16.87 -19.27
N PRO A 149 -2.36 -16.63 -19.79
CA PRO A 149 -1.19 -17.40 -19.41
C PRO A 149 -0.82 -17.15 -17.94
N GLY A 150 -0.88 -18.21 -17.13
CA GLY A 150 -0.41 -18.19 -15.75
C GLY A 150 1.09 -18.44 -15.57
N PHE A 151 1.53 -18.30 -14.32
CA PHE A 151 2.86 -18.71 -13.88
C PHE A 151 2.99 -20.23 -13.86
N ILE A 152 4.13 -20.73 -14.32
CA ILE A 152 4.41 -22.16 -14.42
C ILE A 152 4.83 -22.73 -13.05
N HIS A 153 5.68 -22.00 -12.31
CA HIS A 153 6.29 -22.48 -11.07
C HIS A 153 5.58 -21.91 -9.84
N VAL A 154 4.45 -22.52 -9.46
CA VAL A 154 3.64 -22.07 -8.33
C VAL A 154 3.54 -23.14 -7.25
N SER A 155 3.95 -22.79 -6.04
CA SER A 155 3.90 -23.62 -4.84
C SER A 155 3.12 -22.92 -3.71
N GLY A 156 2.55 -23.70 -2.79
CA GLY A 156 1.76 -23.19 -1.66
C GLY A 156 0.24 -23.30 -1.86
N ARG A 157 -0.52 -22.81 -0.87
CA ARG A 157 -1.98 -22.89 -0.84
C ARG A 157 -2.58 -21.80 -1.73
N ARG A 158 -3.26 -22.18 -2.82
CA ARG A 158 -3.91 -21.25 -3.77
C ARG A 158 -5.27 -20.73 -3.28
N GLY A 159 -5.87 -21.41 -2.32
CA GLY A 159 -7.28 -21.20 -1.93
C GLY A 159 -7.58 -19.82 -1.34
N ASP A 160 -6.56 -19.07 -0.92
CA ASP A 160 -6.74 -17.78 -0.28
C ASP A 160 -6.48 -16.60 -1.23
N LEU A 161 -6.08 -16.86 -2.49
CA LEU A 161 -5.91 -15.85 -3.53
C LEU A 161 -7.26 -15.32 -4.04
N PRO A 162 -7.38 -14.03 -4.39
CA PRO A 162 -8.57 -13.50 -5.07
C PRO A 162 -8.85 -14.29 -6.34
N THR A 163 -10.03 -14.90 -6.41
CA THR A 163 -10.38 -15.86 -7.45
C THR A 163 -11.39 -15.30 -8.43
N TYR A 164 -11.06 -15.41 -9.71
CA TYR A 164 -11.87 -14.93 -10.83
C TYR A 164 -12.06 -16.03 -11.86
N THR A 165 -13.17 -15.94 -12.59
CA THR A 165 -13.62 -16.96 -13.55
C THR A 165 -13.89 -16.39 -14.94
N GLY A 166 -13.87 -15.05 -15.08
CA GLY A 166 -14.10 -14.32 -16.32
C GLY A 166 -13.32 -13.00 -16.42
N VAL A 167 -13.39 -12.39 -17.60
CA VAL A 167 -12.92 -11.02 -17.87
C VAL A 167 -14.17 -10.15 -18.04
N GLN A 168 -14.28 -9.08 -17.27
CA GLN A 168 -15.42 -8.16 -17.31
C GLN A 168 -15.21 -7.06 -18.34
N ARG A 169 -14.04 -6.43 -18.30
CA ARG A 169 -13.68 -5.31 -19.17
C ARG A 169 -12.28 -5.55 -19.70
N GLN A 170 -12.11 -5.36 -20.99
CA GLN A 170 -10.83 -5.45 -21.68
C GLN A 170 -10.84 -4.48 -22.87
N PRO A 171 -9.66 -4.07 -23.36
CA PRO A 171 -9.55 -3.29 -24.58
C PRO A 171 -10.11 -4.03 -25.80
N ASP A 172 -10.39 -3.28 -26.85
CA ASP A 172 -10.86 -3.82 -28.13
C ASP A 172 -9.83 -4.77 -28.75
N GLU A 173 -10.31 -5.67 -29.61
CA GLU A 173 -9.51 -6.79 -30.15
C GLU A 173 -8.22 -6.33 -30.83
N ASP A 174 -8.29 -5.28 -31.65
CA ASP A 174 -7.12 -4.73 -32.35
C ASP A 174 -6.02 -4.28 -31.38
N LEU A 175 -6.41 -3.72 -30.23
CA LEU A 175 -5.46 -3.32 -29.19
C LEU A 175 -4.89 -4.51 -28.44
N ARG A 176 -5.68 -5.56 -28.22
CA ARG A 176 -5.22 -6.80 -27.57
C ARG A 176 -4.18 -7.54 -28.40
N LEU A 177 -4.22 -7.42 -29.74
CA LEU A 177 -3.21 -8.02 -30.62
C LEU A 177 -1.83 -7.35 -30.51
N VAL A 178 -1.79 -6.08 -30.11
CA VAL A 178 -0.56 -5.28 -30.07
C VAL A 178 -0.10 -4.96 -28.64
N SER A 179 -0.79 -5.47 -27.63
CA SER A 179 -0.53 -5.19 -26.23
C SER A 179 -0.56 -6.43 -25.34
N LEU A 180 0.13 -6.32 -24.21
CA LEU A 180 -0.02 -7.21 -23.06
C LEU A 180 -1.18 -6.71 -22.21
N LEU A 181 -1.90 -7.63 -21.57
CA LEU A 181 -2.95 -7.29 -20.61
C LEU A 181 -2.43 -7.37 -19.18
N GLY A 182 -2.80 -6.38 -18.36
CA GLY A 182 -2.54 -6.35 -16.93
C GLY A 182 -3.82 -6.13 -16.15
N TYR A 183 -4.06 -6.92 -15.10
CA TYR A 183 -5.33 -6.91 -14.39
C TYR A 183 -5.33 -5.95 -13.20
N ILE A 184 -6.29 -5.03 -13.15
CA ILE A 184 -6.33 -3.92 -12.17
C ILE A 184 -7.30 -4.17 -10.99
N ASN A 185 -7.75 -5.40 -10.80
CA ASN A 185 -8.69 -5.73 -9.71
C ASN A 185 -8.07 -5.43 -8.34
N LEU A 186 -8.73 -4.60 -7.53
CA LEU A 186 -8.31 -4.30 -6.16
C LEU A 186 -9.35 -4.88 -5.18
N PRO A 187 -8.99 -5.88 -4.35
CA PRO A 187 -9.87 -6.40 -3.31
C PRO A 187 -9.98 -5.37 -2.16
N GLY A 188 -11.06 -4.58 -2.17
CA GLY A 188 -11.40 -3.64 -1.08
C GLY A 188 -10.74 -2.26 -1.16
N GLU A 189 -11.01 -1.42 -0.16
CA GLU A 189 -10.63 0.01 -0.10
C GLU A 189 -9.29 0.30 0.60
N SER A 190 -8.40 -0.69 0.76
CA SER A 190 -7.10 -0.47 1.40
C SER A 190 -6.04 -0.01 0.39
N ALA A 191 -5.71 1.27 0.40
CA ALA A 191 -4.68 1.88 -0.47
C ALA A 191 -3.23 1.39 -0.21
N THR A 192 -3.04 0.49 0.76
CA THR A 192 -1.75 -0.01 1.25
C THR A 192 -1.53 -1.48 0.93
N ARG A 193 -2.59 -2.27 0.71
CA ARG A 193 -2.49 -3.68 0.32
C ARG A 193 -2.87 -3.81 -1.13
N VAL A 194 -1.92 -4.28 -1.93
CA VAL A 194 -2.09 -4.33 -3.39
C VAL A 194 -1.86 -5.76 -3.84
N PRO A 195 -2.85 -6.39 -4.50
CA PRO A 195 -2.69 -7.74 -5.02
C PRO A 195 -1.62 -7.73 -6.10
N LEU A 196 -0.70 -8.69 -6.03
CA LEU A 196 0.27 -8.97 -7.09
C LEU A 196 -0.13 -10.20 -7.90
N LEU A 197 -0.94 -11.08 -7.32
CA LEU A 197 -1.34 -12.36 -7.88
C LEU A 197 -2.85 -12.53 -7.83
N PHE A 198 -3.42 -13.11 -8.87
CA PHE A 198 -4.81 -13.55 -8.90
C PHE A 198 -4.89 -15.03 -9.25
N ASN A 199 -5.94 -15.69 -8.78
CA ASN A 199 -6.29 -17.03 -9.21
C ASN A 199 -7.36 -16.92 -10.30
N TYR A 200 -6.98 -17.20 -11.54
CA TYR A 200 -7.89 -17.25 -12.67
C TYR A 200 -8.09 -18.70 -13.10
N ARG A 201 -9.28 -19.25 -12.83
CA ARG A 201 -9.65 -20.63 -13.22
C ARG A 201 -8.64 -21.71 -12.79
N GLY A 202 -7.98 -21.52 -11.64
CA GLY A 202 -7.00 -22.46 -11.11
C GLY A 202 -5.55 -22.15 -11.48
N GLU A 203 -5.32 -21.25 -12.44
CA GLU A 203 -4.01 -20.72 -12.78
C GLU A 203 -3.72 -19.44 -11.98
N VAL A 204 -2.45 -19.27 -11.58
CA VAL A 204 -2.03 -18.03 -10.90
C VAL A 204 -1.49 -17.07 -11.95
N ILE A 205 -2.11 -15.91 -12.07
CA ILE A 205 -1.78 -14.88 -13.05
C ILE A 205 -1.27 -13.62 -12.36
N PRO A 206 -0.42 -12.81 -13.03
CA PRO A 206 0.07 -11.56 -12.47
C PRO A 206 -1.00 -10.46 -12.50
N ALA A 207 -1.03 -9.64 -11.45
CA ALA A 207 -1.74 -8.36 -11.46
C ALA A 207 -0.99 -7.31 -12.30
N PHE A 208 -1.66 -6.22 -12.64
CA PHE A 208 -1.14 -5.14 -13.50
C PHE A 208 0.24 -4.63 -13.07
N ALA A 209 0.42 -4.33 -11.78
CA ALA A 209 1.69 -3.80 -11.27
C ALA A 209 2.85 -4.81 -11.39
N LEU A 210 2.58 -6.10 -11.09
CA LEU A 210 3.58 -7.15 -11.23
C LEU A 210 3.93 -7.39 -12.71
N GLN A 211 2.92 -7.45 -13.58
CA GLN A 211 3.10 -7.63 -15.01
C GLN A 211 3.93 -6.49 -15.63
N GLY A 212 3.63 -5.24 -15.26
CA GLY A 212 4.41 -4.07 -15.70
C GLY A 212 5.86 -4.16 -15.25
N PHE A 213 6.09 -4.50 -13.98
CA PHE A 213 7.43 -4.67 -13.44
C PHE A 213 8.22 -5.80 -14.13
N LEU A 214 7.63 -6.99 -14.31
CA LEU A 214 8.27 -8.12 -14.98
C LEU A 214 8.65 -7.79 -16.43
N THR A 215 7.74 -7.11 -17.13
CA THR A 215 7.94 -6.71 -18.53
C THR A 215 9.06 -5.66 -18.66
N TRP A 216 9.13 -4.70 -17.74
CA TRP A 216 10.22 -3.71 -17.63
C TRP A 216 11.55 -4.38 -17.32
N ALA A 217 11.58 -5.25 -16.30
CA ALA A 217 12.77 -6.00 -15.89
C ALA A 217 13.19 -7.08 -16.90
N ARG A 218 12.40 -7.30 -17.96
CA ARG A 218 12.61 -8.31 -19.01
C ARG A 218 12.68 -9.73 -18.45
N ILE A 219 11.91 -10.01 -17.40
CA ILE A 219 11.83 -11.32 -16.74
C ILE A 219 10.63 -12.09 -17.31
N PRO A 220 10.83 -13.24 -17.96
CA PRO A 220 9.73 -14.07 -18.43
C PRO A 220 9.04 -14.78 -17.25
N MET A 221 7.73 -15.00 -17.36
CA MET A 221 6.93 -15.67 -16.30
C MET A 221 7.41 -17.09 -15.99
N SER A 222 8.08 -17.76 -16.93
CA SER A 222 8.66 -19.09 -16.74
C SER A 222 9.82 -19.11 -15.74
N GLU A 223 10.54 -17.99 -15.57
CA GLU A 223 11.68 -17.90 -14.64
C GLU A 223 11.26 -17.49 -13.22
N VAL A 224 10.00 -17.06 -13.06
CA VAL A 224 9.47 -16.62 -11.77
C VAL A 224 8.99 -17.82 -10.97
N GLN A 225 9.47 -17.92 -9.73
CA GLN A 225 9.03 -18.95 -8.78
C GLN A 225 8.17 -18.33 -7.69
N ILE A 226 6.96 -18.85 -7.53
CA ILE A 226 5.98 -18.32 -6.57
C ILE A 226 5.83 -19.29 -5.41
N GLN A 227 6.03 -18.77 -4.21
CA GLN A 227 5.64 -19.43 -2.98
C GLN A 227 4.56 -18.59 -2.29
N ILE A 228 3.31 -18.99 -2.47
CA ILE A 228 2.13 -18.27 -1.95
C ILE A 228 2.20 -18.19 -0.42
N GLY A 229 1.95 -17.01 0.14
CA GLY A 229 2.08 -16.74 1.58
C GLY A 229 3.49 -16.44 2.07
N SER A 230 4.45 -16.33 1.15
CA SER A 230 5.88 -16.19 1.48
C SER A 230 6.55 -15.16 0.59
N HIS A 231 6.87 -15.52 -0.66
CA HIS A 231 7.56 -14.64 -1.58
C HIS A 231 7.43 -15.07 -3.04
N ILE A 232 7.64 -14.12 -3.94
CA ILE A 232 7.92 -14.33 -5.36
C ILE A 232 9.44 -14.22 -5.54
N ALA A 233 10.07 -15.31 -5.93
CA ALA A 233 11.49 -15.35 -6.28
C ALA A 233 11.68 -15.04 -7.77
N LEU A 234 12.54 -14.06 -8.02
CA LEU A 234 12.93 -13.62 -9.35
C LEU A 234 14.34 -14.13 -9.69
N PRO A 235 14.71 -14.20 -10.98
CA PRO A 235 16.09 -14.43 -11.38
C PRO A 235 17.03 -13.40 -10.73
N GLY A 236 18.23 -13.83 -10.37
CA GLY A 236 19.22 -12.98 -9.68
C GLY A 236 19.04 -12.89 -8.15
N GLY A 237 18.21 -13.75 -7.55
CA GLY A 237 18.10 -13.88 -6.08
C GLY A 237 17.21 -12.83 -5.40
N ARG A 238 16.57 -11.95 -6.18
CA ARG A 238 15.61 -10.97 -5.69
C ARG A 238 14.33 -11.66 -5.23
N ARG A 239 13.79 -11.24 -4.08
CA ARG A 239 12.57 -11.80 -3.48
C ARG A 239 11.58 -10.70 -3.14
N ILE A 240 10.39 -10.77 -3.72
CA ILE A 240 9.26 -9.90 -3.40
C ILE A 240 8.41 -10.62 -2.33
N PRO A 241 8.24 -10.06 -1.12
CA PRO A 241 7.37 -10.67 -0.13
C PRO A 241 5.90 -10.59 -0.57
N ILE A 242 5.15 -11.67 -0.35
CA ILE A 242 3.71 -11.71 -0.58
C ILE A 242 3.02 -12.33 0.62
N ASP A 243 1.83 -11.87 0.94
CA ASP A 243 0.97 -12.52 1.92
C ASP A 243 0.22 -13.72 1.32
N TRP A 244 -0.65 -14.32 2.13
CA TRP A 244 -1.45 -15.48 1.74
C TRP A 244 -2.54 -15.13 0.72
N GLU A 245 -2.96 -13.86 0.64
CA GLU A 245 -3.85 -13.32 -0.39
C GLU A 245 -3.09 -13.04 -1.70
N GLY A 246 -1.76 -13.18 -1.72
CA GLY A 246 -0.94 -12.82 -2.87
C GLY A 246 -0.77 -11.31 -3.04
N SER A 247 -1.01 -10.55 -1.97
CA SER A 247 -0.87 -9.10 -1.90
C SER A 247 0.47 -8.68 -1.31
N LEU A 248 0.89 -7.48 -1.68
CA LEU A 248 2.06 -6.79 -1.16
C LEU A 248 1.61 -5.57 -0.35
N MET A 249 2.27 -5.35 0.79
CA MET A 249 2.14 -4.12 1.56
C MET A 249 3.01 -3.02 0.92
N VAL A 250 2.37 -1.95 0.49
CA VAL A 250 2.95 -0.86 -0.29
C VAL A 250 2.81 0.45 0.49
N ASN A 251 3.89 1.24 0.51
CA ASN A 251 3.79 2.61 0.99
C ASN A 251 3.15 3.48 -0.11
N PRO A 252 1.97 4.07 0.10
CA PRO A 252 1.29 4.88 -0.91
C PRO A 252 2.10 6.10 -1.38
N ASN A 253 2.99 6.61 -0.51
CA ASN A 253 3.90 7.70 -0.85
C ASN A 253 5.07 7.26 -1.75
N ALA A 254 5.27 5.96 -1.99
CA ALA A 254 6.33 5.47 -2.88
C ALA A 254 6.15 5.93 -4.33
N SER A 255 4.92 6.27 -4.74
CA SER A 255 4.64 6.87 -6.05
C SER A 255 5.36 8.21 -6.26
N LYS A 256 5.80 8.88 -5.20
CA LYS A 256 6.57 10.14 -5.26
C LYS A 256 8.06 9.91 -5.55
N LEU A 257 8.54 8.68 -5.49
CA LEU A 257 9.91 8.33 -5.84
C LEU A 257 10.14 8.37 -7.37
N GLY A 258 9.08 8.23 -8.16
CA GLY A 258 9.11 8.37 -9.62
C GLY A 258 8.88 9.81 -10.08
N ARG A 259 9.07 10.06 -11.38
CA ARG A 259 8.76 11.37 -11.98
C ARG A 259 7.27 11.47 -12.26
N ARG A 260 6.77 12.70 -12.26
CA ARG A 260 5.40 13.01 -12.65
C ARG A 260 5.41 14.13 -13.67
N PHE A 261 4.64 13.94 -14.74
CA PHE A 261 4.37 14.95 -15.74
C PHE A 261 2.88 14.98 -16.02
N SER A 262 2.32 16.18 -16.20
CA SER A 262 1.06 16.30 -16.94
C SER A 262 1.30 16.09 -18.43
N LEU A 263 0.26 15.70 -19.18
CA LEU A 263 0.34 15.60 -20.64
C LEU A 263 0.87 16.89 -21.29
N ASN A 264 0.42 18.05 -20.81
CA ASN A 264 0.84 19.35 -21.34
C ASN A 264 2.34 19.61 -21.12
N GLU A 265 2.85 19.30 -19.93
CA GLU A 265 4.28 19.41 -19.63
C GLU A 265 5.10 18.47 -20.50
N LEU A 266 4.64 17.22 -20.67
CA LEU A 266 5.32 16.26 -21.53
C LEU A 266 5.39 16.74 -22.98
N LEU A 267 4.27 17.25 -23.52
CA LEU A 267 4.21 17.79 -24.88
C LEU A 267 5.14 19.00 -25.04
N LEU A 268 5.17 19.90 -24.06
CA LEU A 268 6.08 21.04 -24.05
C LEU A 268 7.55 20.60 -24.04
N LEU A 269 7.89 19.66 -23.17
CA LEU A 269 9.26 19.13 -23.06
C LEU A 269 9.69 18.35 -24.31
N ALA A 270 8.77 17.61 -24.94
CA ALA A 270 9.00 16.93 -26.20
C ALA A 270 9.29 17.94 -27.34
N GLN A 271 8.59 19.06 -27.37
CA GLN A 271 8.83 20.14 -28.34
C GLN A 271 10.16 20.88 -28.10
N GLN A 272 10.55 21.08 -26.84
CA GLN A 272 11.73 21.88 -26.49
C GLN A 272 13.08 21.24 -26.83
N ARG A 273 13.14 19.94 -27.21
CA ARG A 273 14.33 19.21 -27.71
C ARG A 273 15.69 19.65 -27.12
N GLN A 274 15.76 19.88 -25.81
CA GLN A 274 17.01 20.31 -25.18
C GLN A 274 17.99 19.14 -25.08
N GLN A 275 19.27 19.43 -25.36
CA GLN A 275 20.38 18.45 -25.34
C GLN A 275 20.62 17.78 -23.99
N ASN A 276 20.02 18.30 -22.90
CA ASN A 276 20.02 17.73 -21.55
C ASN A 276 18.60 17.56 -20.99
N SER A 277 17.62 17.24 -21.85
CA SER A 277 16.23 17.08 -21.41
C SER A 277 16.11 15.95 -20.39
N PRO A 278 15.35 16.14 -19.29
CA PRO A 278 15.06 15.07 -18.33
C PRO A 278 14.43 13.84 -19.03
N LEU A 279 13.82 14.02 -20.21
CA LEU A 279 13.20 12.97 -20.98
C LEU A 279 14.19 11.96 -21.60
N GLN A 280 15.50 12.21 -21.60
CA GLN A 280 16.47 11.22 -22.13
C GLN A 280 16.53 9.94 -21.29
N SER A 281 16.28 10.01 -19.98
CA SER A 281 16.28 8.83 -19.12
C SER A 281 15.04 7.94 -19.32
N LEU A 282 14.00 8.41 -20.02
CA LEU A 282 12.79 7.64 -20.29
C LEU A 282 13.02 6.32 -21.03
N ARG A 283 14.17 6.17 -21.70
CA ARG A 283 14.55 4.93 -22.39
C ARG A 283 14.57 3.73 -21.46
N ASP A 284 15.05 3.93 -20.23
CA ASP A 284 15.26 2.87 -19.25
C ASP A 284 14.15 2.83 -18.18
N GLU A 285 13.17 3.72 -18.27
CA GLU A 285 12.09 3.87 -17.31
C GLU A 285 10.81 3.12 -17.76
N LEU A 286 10.00 2.73 -16.77
CA LEU A 286 8.62 2.33 -17.00
C LEU A 286 7.77 3.60 -17.07
N ILE A 287 7.06 3.81 -18.18
CA ILE A 287 6.12 4.92 -18.32
C ILE A 287 4.72 4.44 -17.95
N LEU A 288 4.09 5.04 -16.95
CA LEU A 288 2.73 4.76 -16.52
C LEU A 288 1.82 5.93 -16.90
N ALA A 289 0.95 5.72 -17.89
CA ALA A 289 -0.13 6.62 -18.25
C ALA A 289 -1.33 6.39 -17.33
N ARG A 290 -1.84 7.47 -16.74
CA ARG A 290 -2.99 7.45 -15.84
C ARG A 290 -3.91 8.64 -16.07
N THR A 291 -5.13 8.57 -15.55
CA THR A 291 -5.99 9.75 -15.45
C THR A 291 -5.71 10.51 -14.15
N PRO A 292 -5.82 11.84 -14.14
CA PRO A 292 -5.65 12.62 -12.92
C PRO A 292 -6.74 12.24 -11.92
N THR A 293 -6.32 11.78 -10.76
CA THR A 293 -7.22 11.48 -9.66
C THR A 293 -7.60 12.76 -8.93
N ASN A 294 -8.83 12.83 -8.42
CA ASN A 294 -9.24 13.87 -7.48
C ASN A 294 -8.18 14.00 -6.37
N PRO A 295 -7.74 15.19 -5.93
CA PRO A 295 -6.83 15.33 -4.78
C PRO A 295 -7.35 14.67 -3.49
N LEU A 296 -8.64 14.35 -3.42
CA LEU A 296 -9.28 13.60 -2.34
C LEU A 296 -9.35 12.08 -2.59
N ALA A 297 -8.97 11.60 -3.77
CA ALA A 297 -8.96 10.18 -4.11
C ALA A 297 -7.79 9.45 -3.42
N PRO A 298 -7.91 8.13 -3.21
CA PRO A 298 -6.83 7.35 -2.62
C PRO A 298 -5.52 7.49 -3.41
N PRO A 299 -4.37 7.44 -2.73
CA PRO A 299 -3.06 7.60 -3.33
C PRO A 299 -2.79 6.56 -4.42
N ASP A 300 -1.94 6.91 -5.39
CA ASP A 300 -1.70 6.14 -6.62
C ASP A 300 -1.13 4.75 -6.35
N VAL A 301 -2.04 3.79 -6.19
CA VAL A 301 -1.74 2.44 -5.72
C VAL A 301 -0.82 1.71 -6.70
N PHE A 302 -1.10 1.75 -8.00
CA PHE A 302 -0.27 1.07 -9.01
C PHE A 302 1.10 1.70 -9.17
N ALA A 303 1.18 3.03 -9.24
CA ALA A 303 2.45 3.75 -9.29
C ALA A 303 3.31 3.47 -8.05
N ALA A 304 2.71 3.52 -6.85
CA ALA A 304 3.39 3.20 -5.61
C ALA A 304 3.86 1.75 -5.56
N THR A 305 3.07 0.81 -6.08
CA THR A 305 3.42 -0.60 -6.13
C THR A 305 4.59 -0.85 -7.07
N ILE A 306 4.55 -0.28 -8.28
CA ILE A 306 5.65 -0.39 -9.25
C ILE A 306 6.92 0.25 -8.68
N ALA A 307 6.83 1.43 -8.06
CA ALA A 307 7.96 2.08 -7.41
C ALA A 307 8.54 1.23 -6.27
N THR A 308 7.70 0.58 -5.47
CA THR A 308 8.12 -0.35 -4.40
C THR A 308 8.81 -1.58 -5.00
N LEU A 309 8.25 -2.14 -6.07
CA LEU A 309 8.83 -3.26 -6.81
C LEU A 309 10.15 -2.89 -7.48
N GLN A 310 10.36 -1.64 -7.93
CA GLN A 310 11.62 -1.20 -8.52
C GLN A 310 12.68 -0.92 -7.47
N SER A 311 12.35 -0.15 -6.42
CA SER A 311 13.25 0.22 -5.32
C SER A 311 13.69 -0.95 -4.44
N ASN A 312 13.00 -2.10 -4.50
CA ASN A 312 13.26 -3.27 -3.64
C ASN A 312 13.04 -3.00 -2.14
N HIS A 313 12.37 -1.91 -1.80
CA HIS A 313 12.16 -1.52 -0.41
C HIS A 313 10.80 -1.99 0.08
N PHE A 314 10.75 -3.22 0.58
CA PHE A 314 9.51 -3.83 1.05
C PHE A 314 9.28 -3.60 2.54
N THR A 315 8.04 -3.27 2.90
CA THR A 315 7.63 -3.17 4.30
C THR A 315 7.63 -4.56 4.93
N ARG A 316 8.46 -4.77 5.96
CA ARG A 316 8.56 -6.06 6.68
C ARG A 316 8.13 -5.90 8.13
N ARG A 317 7.45 -6.92 8.67
CA ARG A 317 7.14 -6.98 10.09
C ARG A 317 8.42 -7.19 10.90
N VAL A 318 8.55 -6.49 12.02
CA VAL A 318 9.62 -6.73 12.99
C VAL A 318 9.56 -8.17 13.51
N SER A 319 10.71 -8.75 13.86
CA SER A 319 10.78 -10.10 14.43
C SER A 319 9.91 -10.22 15.69
N VAL A 320 9.24 -11.36 15.86
CA VAL A 320 8.44 -11.69 17.06
C VAL A 320 9.25 -11.55 18.37
N ILE A 321 10.57 -11.69 18.29
CA ILE A 321 11.48 -11.50 19.42
C ILE A 321 11.44 -10.06 19.95
N PHE A 322 11.27 -9.08 19.04
CA PHE A 322 11.14 -7.67 19.41
C PHE A 322 9.87 -7.43 20.22
N ASP A 323 8.74 -8.02 19.81
CA ASP A 323 7.47 -7.93 20.54
C ASP A 323 7.66 -8.44 21.99
N GLY A 324 8.34 -9.58 22.16
CA GLY A 324 8.69 -10.12 23.48
C GLY A 324 9.57 -9.19 24.32
N ALA A 325 10.58 -8.57 23.71
CA ALA A 325 11.48 -7.63 24.40
C ALA A 325 10.73 -6.37 24.86
N VAL A 326 9.84 -5.82 24.03
CA VAL A 326 9.02 -4.66 24.38
C VAL A 326 8.03 -4.99 25.50
N ILE A 327 7.37 -6.15 25.45
CA ILE A 327 6.47 -6.60 26.53
C ILE A 327 7.23 -6.74 27.85
N LEU A 328 8.44 -7.29 27.83
CA LEU A 328 9.28 -7.42 29.02
C LEU A 328 9.66 -6.04 29.58
N LEU A 329 10.03 -5.10 28.71
CA LEU A 329 10.35 -3.72 29.10
C LEU A 329 9.13 -3.03 29.75
N ILE A 330 7.94 -3.20 29.17
CA ILE A 330 6.68 -2.69 29.72
C ILE A 330 6.41 -3.32 31.10
N ALA A 331 6.63 -4.63 31.26
CA ALA A 331 6.44 -5.31 32.55
C ALA A 331 7.40 -4.78 33.63
N VAL A 332 8.67 -4.55 33.28
CA VAL A 332 9.67 -3.98 34.19
C VAL A 332 9.29 -2.55 34.60
N LEU A 333 8.90 -1.70 33.65
CA LEU A 333 8.45 -0.33 33.93
C LEU A 333 7.18 -0.31 34.77
N GLY A 334 6.18 -1.13 34.43
CA GLY A 334 4.95 -1.28 35.20
C GLY A 334 5.20 -1.70 36.65
N SER A 335 6.16 -2.59 36.90
CA SER A 335 6.53 -3.02 38.26
C SER A 335 7.08 -1.88 39.14
N ARG A 336 7.76 -0.90 38.53
CA ARG A 336 8.26 0.31 39.20
C ARG A 336 7.16 1.36 39.37
N ALA A 337 6.25 1.45 38.39
CA ALA A 337 5.18 2.44 38.35
C ALA A 337 4.12 2.25 39.46
N VAL A 338 4.00 1.05 40.06
CA VAL A 338 3.13 0.80 41.25
C VAL A 338 3.45 1.73 42.44
N ARG A 339 4.66 2.32 42.50
CA ARG A 339 5.05 3.27 43.56
C ARG A 339 4.78 4.75 43.23
N ALA A 340 4.47 5.08 41.98
CA ALA A 340 4.37 6.47 41.52
C ALA A 340 3.00 7.11 41.86
N SER A 341 2.91 8.45 41.80
CA SER A 341 1.65 9.16 41.94
C SER A 341 0.72 8.88 40.76
N ARG A 342 -0.61 8.99 40.96
CA ARG A 342 -1.60 8.77 39.88
C ARG A 342 -1.38 9.71 38.69
N VAL A 343 -0.92 10.93 38.98
CA VAL A 343 -0.62 11.95 37.96
C VAL A 343 0.64 11.56 37.19
N ASP A 344 1.70 11.12 37.89
CA ASP A 344 2.94 10.67 37.23
C ASP A 344 2.74 9.41 36.39
N LEU A 345 1.83 8.52 36.81
CA LEU A 345 1.42 7.34 36.05
C LEU A 345 0.73 7.74 34.73
N LEU A 346 -0.23 8.68 34.78
CA LEU A 346 -0.93 9.14 33.59
C LEU A 346 0.02 9.86 32.63
N LEU A 347 0.87 10.75 33.16
CA LEU A 347 1.83 11.52 32.36
C LEU A 347 2.90 10.60 31.74
N GLY A 348 3.37 9.62 32.50
CA GLY A 348 4.31 8.60 32.01
C GLY A 348 3.72 7.70 30.93
N LEU A 349 2.43 7.37 31.01
CA LEU A 349 1.73 6.59 29.98
C LEU A 349 1.60 7.38 28.68
N ILE A 350 1.21 8.66 28.75
CA ILE A 350 1.14 9.55 27.59
C ILE A 350 2.53 9.77 26.97
N ALA A 351 3.57 9.98 27.79
CA ALA A 351 4.93 10.13 27.31
C ALA A 351 5.44 8.85 26.64
N PHE A 352 5.13 7.67 27.19
CA PHE A 352 5.49 6.38 26.61
C PHE A 352 4.77 6.15 25.27
N THR A 353 3.46 6.41 25.17
CA THR A 353 2.74 6.26 23.90
C THR A 353 3.27 7.21 22.84
N ALA A 354 3.53 8.48 23.19
CA ALA A 354 4.12 9.44 22.28
C ALA A 354 5.52 9.03 21.81
N ALA A 355 6.39 8.63 22.74
CA ALA A 355 7.73 8.15 22.42
C ALA A 355 7.68 6.90 21.52
N TYR A 356 6.80 5.95 21.84
CA TYR A 356 6.60 4.73 21.05
C TYR A 356 6.19 5.03 19.62
N CYS A 357 5.17 5.88 19.42
CA CYS A 357 4.73 6.31 18.09
C CYS A 357 5.86 7.00 17.32
N LEU A 358 6.62 7.89 17.97
CA LEU A 358 7.75 8.58 17.35
C LEU A 358 8.85 7.61 16.90
N SER A 359 9.22 6.65 17.76
CA SER A 359 10.18 5.60 17.39
C SER A 359 9.65 4.70 16.28
N ALA A 360 8.36 4.35 16.28
CA ALA A 360 7.75 3.57 15.20
C ALA A 360 7.82 4.34 13.86
N PHE A 361 7.57 5.64 13.86
CA PHE A 361 7.75 6.52 12.69
C PHE A 361 9.18 6.53 12.16
N ILE A 362 10.17 6.65 13.05
CA ILE A 362 11.59 6.67 12.65
C ILE A 362 12.01 5.31 12.08
N ILE A 363 11.55 4.22 12.68
CA ILE A 363 11.94 2.87 12.27
C ILE A 363 11.30 2.51 10.92
N ILE A 364 10.03 2.84 10.72
CA ILE A 364 9.37 2.58 9.43
C ILE A 364 9.89 3.51 8.33
N SER A 365 10.24 4.77 8.64
CA SER A 365 10.77 5.69 7.63
C SER A 365 12.17 5.29 7.17
N HIS A 366 13.06 4.90 8.07
CA HIS A 366 14.45 4.56 7.71
C HIS A 366 14.66 3.12 7.26
N TYR A 367 13.91 2.17 7.83
CA TYR A 367 14.18 0.74 7.62
C TYR A 367 13.02 0.01 6.93
N ALA A 368 11.87 0.66 6.70
CA ALA A 368 10.61 0.02 6.30
C ALA A 368 10.24 -1.20 7.16
N ILE A 369 10.65 -1.17 8.43
CA ILE A 369 10.27 -2.17 9.42
C ILE A 369 9.10 -1.59 10.19
N TRP A 370 7.98 -2.30 10.23
CA TRP A 370 6.85 -1.88 11.04
C TRP A 370 6.75 -2.69 12.33
N ILE A 371 6.22 -2.02 13.36
CA ILE A 371 6.16 -2.51 14.73
C ILE A 371 4.67 -2.58 15.12
N PRO A 372 4.20 -3.66 15.77
CA PRO A 372 2.80 -3.76 16.21
C PRO A 372 2.44 -2.60 17.13
N GLY A 373 1.30 -1.98 16.90
CA GLY A 373 0.85 -0.83 17.68
C GLY A 373 0.04 -1.28 18.89
N LEU A 374 -0.96 -2.13 18.66
CA LEU A 374 -2.02 -2.40 19.62
C LEU A 374 -1.56 -3.30 20.76
N VAL A 375 -0.74 -4.32 20.50
CA VAL A 375 -0.25 -5.22 21.55
C VAL A 375 0.58 -4.46 22.62
N PRO A 376 1.62 -3.68 22.26
CA PRO A 376 2.41 -2.94 23.26
C PRO A 376 1.65 -1.75 23.87
N LEU A 377 0.87 -1.00 23.08
CA LEU A 377 0.09 0.12 23.63
C LEU A 377 -1.07 -0.36 24.51
N GLY A 378 -1.79 -1.40 24.09
CA GLY A 378 -2.88 -2.02 24.84
C GLY A 378 -2.41 -2.64 26.15
N THR A 379 -1.26 -3.34 26.14
CA THR A 379 -0.66 -3.87 27.37
C THR A 379 -0.20 -2.76 28.32
N ALA A 380 0.38 -1.68 27.81
CA ALA A 380 0.75 -0.52 28.63
C ALA A 380 -0.47 0.18 29.26
N TRP A 381 -1.56 0.36 28.51
CA TRP A 381 -2.79 0.97 29.01
C TRP A 381 -3.54 0.08 30.01
N LEU A 382 -3.65 -1.23 29.74
CA LEU A 382 -4.20 -2.18 30.71
C LEU A 382 -3.42 -2.13 32.02
N LEU A 383 -2.10 -2.03 31.96
CA LEU A 383 -1.25 -1.88 33.14
C LEU A 383 -1.46 -0.57 33.88
N GLY A 384 -1.56 0.55 33.15
CA GLY A 384 -1.87 1.84 33.74
C GLY A 384 -3.19 1.81 34.51
N ILE A 385 -4.23 1.19 33.93
CA ILE A 385 -5.55 1.04 34.56
C ILE A 385 -5.46 0.11 35.79
N LEU A 386 -4.79 -1.04 35.67
CA LEU A 386 -4.65 -1.99 36.78
C LEU A 386 -3.84 -1.39 37.95
N ALA A 387 -2.79 -0.62 37.65
CA ALA A 387 -2.01 0.12 38.65
C ALA A 387 -2.81 1.27 39.27
N PHE A 388 -3.71 1.91 38.51
CA PHE A 388 -4.59 2.96 38.99
C PHE A 388 -5.67 2.44 39.97
N ALA A 389 -6.25 1.27 39.66
CA ALA A 389 -7.24 0.59 40.48
C ALA A 389 -6.65 -0.13 41.71
N TRP A 390 -5.32 -0.29 41.78
CA TRP A 390 -4.68 -1.02 42.88
C TRP A 390 -4.80 -0.25 44.21
N PRO A 391 -5.30 -0.89 45.29
CA PRO A 391 -5.39 -0.25 46.60
C PRO A 391 -3.97 -0.01 47.14
N ARG A 392 -3.62 1.26 47.36
CA ARG A 392 -2.36 1.61 48.04
C ARG A 392 -2.40 1.07 49.46
N SER A 393 -1.37 0.32 49.86
CA SER A 393 -1.09 0.13 51.28
C SER A 393 -0.81 1.50 51.87
N LYS A 394 -1.75 2.04 52.65
CA LYS A 394 -1.51 3.23 53.49
C LYS A 394 -0.17 3.00 54.18
N HIS A 395 0.76 3.94 54.01
CA HIS A 395 1.94 3.96 54.84
C HIS A 395 1.45 3.93 56.27
N ARG A 396 1.75 2.84 56.99
CA ARG A 396 1.61 2.77 58.43
C ARG A 396 2.51 3.89 58.90
N ALA A 397 1.90 4.98 59.39
CA ALA A 397 2.63 6.06 60.02
C ALA A 397 3.60 5.39 61.01
N GLU A 398 4.90 5.65 60.85
CA GLU A 398 5.86 5.41 61.91
C GLU A 398 5.24 6.01 63.17
N ALA A 399 4.96 5.14 64.14
CA ALA A 399 4.63 5.61 65.47
C ALA A 399 5.90 6.28 65.97
N THR A 400 5.94 7.61 65.88
CA THR A 400 6.87 8.41 66.67
C THR A 400 6.64 8.03 68.12
N GLU A 401 7.53 7.20 68.68
CA GLU A 401 7.64 7.00 70.12
C GLU A 401 7.99 8.37 70.72
N ILE A 402 6.97 9.07 71.21
CA ILE A 402 7.16 10.22 72.08
C ILE A 402 7.63 9.64 73.40
N ALA A 403 8.93 9.74 73.66
CA ALA A 403 9.53 9.42 74.95
C ALA A 403 8.84 10.24 76.04
N ALA A 404 8.32 9.55 77.07
CA ALA A 404 7.73 10.18 78.23
C ALA A 404 8.82 10.93 79.05
N SER A 405 8.55 12.19 79.40
CA SER A 405 9.42 12.98 80.28
C SER A 405 9.54 12.36 81.68
N PRO A 406 10.73 12.37 82.30
CA PRO A 406 10.93 11.83 83.63
C PRO A 406 10.26 12.71 84.71
N PRO A 407 9.81 12.12 85.84
CA PRO A 407 9.22 12.89 86.93
C PRO A 407 10.29 13.73 87.64
N ALA A 408 9.98 15.00 87.88
CA ALA A 408 10.80 15.91 88.67
C ALA A 408 10.55 15.70 90.19
N PRO A 409 11.57 15.96 91.03
CA PRO A 409 11.65 15.53 92.44
C PRO A 409 10.71 16.23 93.42
#